data_AF-A0A5E4EBI2-F1
#
_entry.id   AF-A0A5E4EBI2-F1
#
_cell.length_a   1.000
_cell.length_b   1.000
_cell.length_c   1.000
_cell.angle_alpha   90.00
_cell.angle_beta   90.00
_cell.angle_gamma   90.00
#
_symmetry.space_group_name_H-M   'P 1'
#
loop_
_entity.id
_entity.type
_entity.pdbx_description
1 polymer ?
#
loop_
_entity_poly.entity_id
_entity_poly.type
_entity_poly.pdbx_seq_one_letter_code
_entity_poly.pdbx_strand_id
1 'polypeptide(L)' 'MMRFDEKSSNFYCTEIGRIASHFYVQCSSVETYNEVLRRHMNETEVVESLGQG' A
#
# COMPACT_ATOMS: atom_id res chain seq x y z
N MET A 1 7.59 0.87 -0.93
CA MET A 1 7.25 1.68 0.26
C MET A 1 8.25 1.41 1.38
N MET A 2 8.91 2.45 1.89
CA MET A 2 9.85 2.36 3.01
C MET A 2 9.51 3.41 4.05
N ARG A 3 9.89 3.15 5.30
CA ARG A 3 9.78 4.12 6.39
C ARG A 3 11.18 4.45 6.86
N PHE A 4 11.39 5.72 7.18
CA PHE A 4 12.62 6.23 7.74
C PHE A 4 12.42 6.43 9.24
N ASP A 5 13.34 5.91 10.04
CA ASP A 5 13.43 6.20 11.47
C ASP A 5 14.52 7.25 11.69
N GLU A 6 14.12 8.47 12.05
CA GLU A 6 15.04 9.61 12.24
C GLU A 6 15.98 9.42 13.43
N LYS A 7 15.59 8.62 14.42
CA LYS A 7 16.40 8.41 15.64
C LYS A 7 17.60 7.51 15.38
N SER A 8 17.42 6.47 14.58
CA SER A 8 18.48 5.52 14.22
C SER A 8 19.08 5.76 12.84
N SER A 9 18.53 6.71 12.07
CA SER A 9 18.87 6.98 10.66
C SER A 9 18.75 5.76 9.74
N ASN A 10 17.82 4.85 10.06
CA ASN A 10 17.63 3.61 9.31
C ASN A 10 16.35 3.63 8.48
N PHE A 11 16.38 2.84 7.39
CA PHE A 11 15.20 2.52 6.60
C PHE A 11 14.70 1.13 6.91
N TYR A 12 13.38 0.98 6.98
CA TYR A 12 12.74 -0.33 7.08
C TYR A 12 11.66 -0.47 6.01
N CYS A 13 11.61 -1.66 5.39
CA CYS A 13 10.53 -2.01 4.48
C CYS A 13 9.24 -2.20 5.27
N THR A 14 8.15 -1.62 4.78
CA THR A 14 6.82 -1.95 5.31
C THR A 14 6.34 -3.27 4.73
N GLU A 15 5.44 -3.95 5.41
CA GLU A 15 4.84 -5.19 4.90
C GLU A 15 4.11 -4.95 3.58
N ILE A 16 3.36 -3.84 3.46
CA ILE A 16 2.72 -3.45 2.20
C ILE A 16 3.74 -3.18 1.08
N GLY A 17 4.92 -2.61 1.43
CA GLY A 17 6.01 -2.41 0.49
C GLY A 17 6.65 -3.71 0.01
N ARG A 18 6.75 -4.72 0.89
CA ARG A 18 7.21 -6.07 0.52
C ARG A 18 6.22 -6.75 -0.42
N ILE A 19 4.93 -6.73 -0.10
CA ILE A 19 3.87 -7.29 -0.95
C ILE A 19 3.89 -6.61 -2.32
N ALA A 20 3.94 -5.27 -2.37
CA ALA A 20 4.01 -4.53 -3.61
C ALA A 20 5.22 -4.92 -4.48
N SER A 21 6.39 -5.10 -3.86
CA SER A 21 7.59 -5.54 -4.57
C SER A 21 7.48 -6.96 -5.13
N HIS A 22 6.78 -7.87 -4.43
CA HIS A 22 6.56 -9.23 -4.90
C HIS A 22 5.63 -9.30 -6.11
N PHE A 23 4.64 -8.41 -6.18
CA PHE A 23 3.64 -8.37 -7.24
C PHE A 23 3.88 -7.25 -8.27
N TYR A 24 5.03 -6.57 -8.20
CA TYR A 24 5.40 -5.45 -9.07
C TYR A 24 4.32 -4.35 -9.15
N VAL A 25 3.70 -4.04 -8.01
CA VAL A 25 2.69 -2.96 -7.90
C VAL A 25 3.40 -1.61 -7.77
N GLN A 26 2.92 -0.60 -8.51
CA GLN A 26 3.45 0.76 -8.44
C GLN A 26 3.26 1.37 -7.04
N CYS A 27 4.23 2.15 -6.57
CA CYS A 27 4.15 2.80 -5.26
C CYS A 27 2.92 3.73 -5.16
N SER A 28 2.55 4.42 -6.24
CA SER A 28 1.36 5.27 -6.31
C SER A 28 0.08 4.48 -6.03
N SER A 29 -0.12 3.35 -6.70
CA SER A 29 -1.30 2.51 -6.49
C SER A 29 -1.33 1.94 -5.07
N VAL A 30 -0.16 1.59 -4.51
CA VAL A 30 -0.05 1.13 -3.12
C VAL A 30 -0.47 2.21 -2.12
N GLU A 31 -0.13 3.48 -2.38
CA GLU A 31 -0.56 4.62 -1.56
C GLU A 31 -2.08 4.78 -1.62
N THR A 32 -2.66 4.78 -2.82
CA THR A 32 -4.12 4.84 -3.02
C THR A 32 -4.83 3.71 -2.28
N TYR A 33 -4.38 2.46 -2.47
CA TYR A 33 -4.95 1.29 -1.80
C TYR A 33 -4.83 1.38 -0.28
N ASN A 34 -3.73 1.92 0.24
CA ASN A 34 -3.53 2.09 1.68
C ASN A 34 -4.51 3.11 2.30
N GLU A 35 -5.05 4.04 1.51
CA GLU A 35 -6.06 5.02 1.96
C GLU A 35 -7.50 4.52 1.82
N VAL A 36 -7.80 3.78 0.75
CA VAL A 36 -9.18 3.38 0.42
C VAL A 36 -9.57 2.01 0.98
N LEU A 37 -8.62 1.08 1.15
CA LEU A 37 -8.93 -0.26 1.63
C LEU A 37 -9.29 -0.25 3.12
N ARG A 38 -10.40 -0.92 3.45
CA ARG A 38 -10.93 -1.01 4.82
C ARG A 38 -11.26 -2.46 5.16
N ARG A 39 -11.33 -2.76 6.46
CA ARG A 39 -11.60 -4.12 6.97
C ARG A 39 -12.93 -4.70 6.46
N HIS A 40 -13.93 -3.85 6.32
CA HIS A 40 -15.25 -4.21 5.79
C HIS A 40 -15.50 -3.37 4.56
N MET A 41 -15.56 -4.03 3.42
CA MET A 41 -15.91 -3.46 2.12
C MET A 41 -16.90 -4.40 1.46
N ASN A 42 -17.87 -3.85 0.74
CA ASN A 42 -18.71 -4.61 -0.16
C ASN A 42 -18.01 -4.83 -1.51
N GLU A 43 -18.55 -5.71 -2.35
CA GLU A 43 -17.95 -6.04 -3.65
C GLU A 43 -17.76 -4.80 -4.55
N THR A 44 -18.71 -3.87 -4.54
CA THR A 44 -18.64 -2.63 -5.33
C THR A 44 -17.46 -1.76 -4.87
N GLU A 45 -17.30 -1.56 -3.56
CA GLU A 45 -16.19 -0.77 -3.01
C GLU A 45 -14.82 -1.38 -3.36
N VAL A 46 -14.73 -2.72 -3.40
CA VAL A 46 -13.49 -3.42 -3.81
C VAL A 46 -13.21 -3.16 -5.29
N VAL A 47 -14.21 -3.31 -6.17
CA VAL A 47 -14.02 -3.08 -7.61
C VAL A 47 -13.67 -1.62 -7.89
N GLU A 48 -14.32 -0.67 -7.22
CA GLU A 48 -14.01 0.75 -7.32
C GLU A 48 -12.58 1.05 -6.87
N SER A 49 -12.09 0.39 -5.82
CA SER A 49 -10.71 0.57 -5.37
C SER A 49 -9.69 0.18 -6.43
N LEU A 50 -9.92 -0.89 -7.18
CA LEU A 50 -9.02 -1.38 -8.25
C LEU A 50 -8.97 -0.44 -9.47
N GLY A 51 -10.05 0.30 -9.73
CA GLY A 51 -10.12 1.28 -10.82
C GLY A 51 -9.36 2.58 -10.57
N GLN A 52 -8.90 2.81 -9.33
CA GLN A 52 -8.15 4.01 -8.93
C GLN A 52 -6.61 3.82 -8.99
N GLY A 53 -6.15 2.64 -9.41
CA GLY A 53 -4.75 2.23 -9.39
C GLY A 53 -3.93 2.63 -10.61
#